data_AF-A0A183AUH8-F1
#
_entry.id   AF-A0A183AUH8-F1
#
_cell.length_a   1.000
_cell.length_b   1.000
_cell.length_c   1.000
_cell.angle_alpha   90.00
_cell.angle_beta   90.00
_cell.angle_gamma   90.00
#
_symmetry.space_group_name_H-M   'P 1'
#
loop_
_entity.id
_entity.type
_entity.pdbx_description
1 polymer ?
#
loop_
_entity_poly.entity_id
_entity_poly.type
_entity_poly.pdbx_seq_one_letter_code
_entity_poly.pdbx_strand_id
1 'polypeptide(L)'
;MLFVTFKVAEKRFTTARISVTHGTDGTNKICGNIRLNNVLRRAESVDLDMEIGTNQLTSKCAAVSKPLENNPFVRFTFGGTEGHFDHWWAKFLRHERSVFTEIQALSAIGLHKFQWDAAWREVEAKDATAPWNVRRESGSALKVSLRHIFERDSRSDHVFPDDGMLFRLSNELASVNPGSPTGYLANANSSASP
;
A
#
# COMPACT_ATOMS: atom_id res chain seq x y z
N MET A 1 -30.22 33.62 -26.37
CA MET A 1 -30.08 32.85 -25.12
C MET A 1 -29.82 31.40 -25.53
N LEU A 2 -28.60 30.90 -25.35
CA LEU A 2 -28.22 29.56 -25.83
C LEU A 2 -28.50 28.54 -24.73
N PHE A 3 -29.42 27.60 -24.98
CA PHE A 3 -29.71 26.52 -24.04
C PHE A 3 -28.74 25.37 -24.30
N VAL A 4 -27.84 25.13 -23.34
CA VAL A 4 -26.90 24.00 -23.38
C VAL A 4 -27.41 22.94 -22.42
N THR A 5 -27.79 21.77 -22.95
CA THR A 5 -28.27 20.63 -22.15
C THR A 5 -27.16 19.58 -22.06
N PHE A 6 -26.67 19.32 -20.84
CA PHE A 6 -25.72 18.25 -20.58
C PHE A 6 -26.45 16.94 -20.27
N LYS A 7 -26.10 15.87 -20.98
CA LYS A 7 -26.51 14.50 -20.62
C LYS A 7 -25.35 13.82 -19.91
N VAL A 8 -25.56 13.43 -18.66
CA VAL A 8 -24.56 12.73 -17.84
C VAL A 8 -25.14 11.40 -17.39
N ALA A 9 -24.35 10.34 -17.49
CA ALA A 9 -24.67 9.02 -16.96
C ALA A 9 -23.90 8.79 -15.66
N GLU A 10 -24.58 8.26 -14.64
CA GLU A 10 -23.93 7.93 -13.37
C GLU A 10 -22.97 6.74 -13.55
N LYS A 11 -21.83 6.80 -12.87
CA LYS A 11 -20.89 5.69 -12.82
C LYS A 11 -21.51 4.53 -12.04
N ARG A 12 -21.22 3.28 -12.43
CA ARG A 12 -21.70 2.09 -11.72
C ARG A 12 -21.32 2.14 -10.23
N PHE A 13 -22.28 1.82 -9.38
CA PHE A 13 -22.12 1.81 -7.93
C PHE A 13 -21.03 0.83 -7.47
N THR A 14 -20.97 -0.39 -8.02
CA THR A 14 -19.97 -1.39 -7.65
C THR A 14 -19.15 -1.81 -8.85
N THR A 15 -17.84 -1.89 -8.68
CA THR A 15 -16.89 -2.46 -9.63
C THR A 15 -16.06 -3.52 -8.90
N ALA A 16 -16.17 -4.77 -9.33
CA ALA A 16 -15.29 -5.84 -8.85
C ALA A 16 -14.32 -6.21 -9.98
N ARG A 17 -13.05 -6.38 -9.63
CA ARG A 17 -11.99 -6.80 -10.55
C ARG A 17 -11.20 -7.93 -9.90
N ILE A 18 -10.94 -8.96 -10.68
CA ILE A 18 -10.01 -10.03 -10.31
C ILE A 18 -8.90 -10.03 -11.36
N SER A 19 -7.65 -10.02 -10.93
CA SER A 19 -6.49 -10.09 -11.80
C SER A 19 -5.51 -11.12 -11.26
N VAL A 20 -5.06 -12.01 -12.14
CA VAL A 20 -3.98 -12.95 -11.83
C VAL A 20 -2.71 -12.41 -12.50
N THR A 21 -1.67 -12.21 -11.70
CA THR A 21 -0.37 -11.73 -12.17
C THR A 21 0.66 -12.83 -11.94
N HIS A 22 1.39 -13.18 -13.00
CA HIS A 22 2.56 -14.04 -12.92
C HIS A 22 3.80 -13.15 -12.91
N GLY A 23 4.51 -13.13 -11.79
CA GLY A 23 5.73 -12.34 -11.60
C GLY A 23 6.96 -13.04 -12.17
N THR A 24 7.92 -12.25 -12.65
CA THR A 24 9.24 -12.73 -13.09
C THR A 24 10.06 -13.34 -11.94
N ASP A 25 9.69 -13.05 -10.70
CA ASP A 25 10.23 -13.65 -9.48
C ASP A 25 9.71 -15.08 -9.22
N GLY A 26 8.94 -15.65 -10.17
CA GLY A 26 8.35 -16.99 -10.05
C GLY A 26 7.11 -17.03 -9.15
N THR A 27 6.62 -15.88 -8.69
CA THR A 27 5.46 -15.82 -7.81
C THR A 27 4.18 -15.61 -8.60
N ASN A 28 3.18 -16.45 -8.33
CA ASN A 28 1.83 -16.24 -8.83
C ASN A 28 1.06 -15.45 -7.78
N LYS A 29 0.37 -14.41 -8.21
CA LYS A 29 -0.44 -13.58 -7.35
C LYS A 29 -1.84 -13.45 -7.91
N ILE A 30 -2.84 -13.61 -7.05
CA ILE A 30 -4.24 -13.37 -7.35
C ILE A 30 -4.62 -12.11 -6.57
N CYS A 31 -5.00 -11.06 -7.29
CA CYS A 31 -5.49 -9.81 -6.73
C CYS A 31 -6.99 -9.69 -6.98
N GLY A 32 -7.76 -9.45 -5.92
CA GLY A 32 -9.16 -9.05 -5.99
C GLY A 32 -9.28 -7.60 -5.53
N ASN A 33 -9.93 -6.75 -6.33
CA ASN A 33 -10.29 -5.38 -5.98
C ASN A 33 -11.81 -5.25 -6.03
N ILE A 34 -12.39 -4.67 -4.99
CA ILE A 34 -13.79 -4.28 -4.94
C ILE A 34 -13.84 -2.78 -4.66
N ARG A 35 -14.33 -2.02 -5.63
CA ARG A 35 -14.54 -0.58 -5.56
C ARG A 35 -16.02 -0.26 -5.50
N LEU A 36 -16.45 0.36 -4.41
CA LEU A 36 -17.78 0.94 -4.25
C LEU A 36 -17.69 2.44 -4.53
N ASN A 37 -18.30 2.89 -5.62
CA ASN A 37 -18.40 4.30 -5.97
C ASN A 37 -19.69 4.89 -5.37
N ASN A 38 -19.60 6.14 -4.93
CA ASN A 38 -20.72 6.98 -4.50
C ASN A 38 -21.49 6.48 -3.26
N VAL A 39 -20.79 5.91 -2.26
CA VAL A 39 -21.44 5.31 -1.07
C VAL A 39 -22.33 6.30 -0.31
N LEU A 40 -21.87 7.53 -0.07
CA LEU A 40 -22.64 8.60 0.61
C LEU A 40 -23.22 9.65 -0.36
N ARG A 41 -23.36 9.33 -1.65
CA ARG A 41 -23.86 10.26 -2.71
C ARG A 41 -23.05 11.54 -2.91
N ARG A 42 -21.84 11.63 -2.33
CA ARG A 42 -20.91 12.78 -2.40
C ARG A 42 -19.61 12.45 -3.15
N ALA A 43 -19.70 11.58 -4.16
CA ALA A 43 -18.55 11.11 -4.96
C ALA A 43 -17.43 10.43 -4.16
N GLU A 44 -17.78 9.88 -3.00
CA GLU A 44 -16.88 9.07 -2.18
C GLU A 44 -16.69 7.69 -2.79
N SER A 45 -15.51 7.10 -2.64
CA SER A 45 -15.24 5.73 -3.06
C SER A 45 -14.65 4.92 -1.93
N VAL A 46 -15.09 3.68 -1.78
CA VAL A 46 -14.49 2.70 -0.88
C VAL A 46 -13.81 1.64 -1.73
N ASP A 47 -12.54 1.42 -1.48
CA ASP A 47 -11.68 0.48 -2.15
C ASP A 47 -11.25 -0.61 -1.18
N LEU A 48 -11.51 -1.86 -1.56
CA LEU A 48 -11.08 -3.05 -0.86
C LEU A 48 -10.18 -3.85 -1.79
N ASP A 49 -8.93 -4.02 -1.41
CA ASP A 49 -7.92 -4.76 -2.16
C ASP A 49 -7.48 -5.99 -1.34
N MET A 50 -7.42 -7.13 -2.00
CA MET A 50 -6.92 -8.38 -1.43
C MET A 50 -5.97 -9.04 -2.42
N GLU A 51 -4.76 -9.33 -1.98
CA GLU A 51 -3.71 -9.99 -2.75
C GLU A 51 -3.31 -11.27 -2.03
N ILE A 52 -3.31 -12.39 -2.77
CA ILE A 52 -2.87 -13.69 -2.28
C ILE A 52 -1.85 -14.25 -3.26
N GLY A 53 -0.65 -14.55 -2.78
CA GLY A 53 0.46 -15.05 -3.56
C GLY A 53 0.94 -16.43 -3.12
N THR A 54 1.65 -17.11 -4.01
CA THR A 54 2.20 -18.46 -3.76
C THR A 54 3.23 -18.52 -2.62
N ASN A 55 3.93 -17.43 -2.33
CA ASN A 55 4.93 -17.36 -1.25
C ASN A 55 4.30 -16.99 0.10
N GLN A 56 3.12 -17.53 0.41
CA GLN A 56 2.34 -17.16 1.62
C GLN A 56 2.10 -15.64 1.75
N LEU A 57 2.22 -14.92 0.64
CA LEU A 57 2.05 -13.48 0.58
C LEU A 57 0.56 -13.21 0.66
N THR A 58 0.11 -12.57 1.73
CA THR A 58 -1.28 -12.13 1.84
C THR A 58 -1.26 -10.65 2.16
N SER A 59 -1.97 -9.84 1.38
CA SER A 59 -2.13 -8.42 1.67
C SER A 59 -3.60 -8.06 1.55
N LYS A 60 -4.07 -7.28 2.51
CA LYS A 60 -5.43 -6.77 2.58
C LYS A 60 -5.32 -5.27 2.78
N CYS A 61 -6.02 -4.50 1.97
CA CYS A 61 -6.06 -3.05 2.08
C CYS A 61 -7.52 -2.61 2.00
N ALA A 62 -7.87 -1.66 2.85
CA ALA A 62 -9.16 -1.00 2.83
C ALA A 62 -8.92 0.51 2.86
N ALA A 63 -9.42 1.21 1.85
CA ALA A 63 -9.26 2.66 1.72
C ALA A 63 -10.60 3.32 1.40
N VAL A 64 -10.85 4.46 2.01
CA VAL A 64 -11.99 5.33 1.75
C VAL A 64 -11.46 6.63 1.20
N SER A 65 -11.94 7.05 0.04
CA SER A 65 -11.55 8.29 -0.61
C SER A 65 -12.74 9.23 -0.79
N LYS A 66 -12.48 10.52 -0.63
CA LYS A 66 -13.47 11.60 -0.69
C LYS A 66 -12.87 12.83 -1.35
N PRO A 67 -13.58 13.48 -2.29
CA PRO A 67 -13.18 14.81 -2.77
C PRO A 67 -13.36 15.86 -1.68
N LEU A 68 -12.35 16.69 -1.46
CA LEU A 68 -12.42 17.77 -0.47
C LEU A 68 -13.17 18.98 -1.07
N GLU A 69 -14.08 19.59 -0.31
CA GLU A 69 -14.80 20.82 -0.70
C GLU A 69 -15.56 20.74 -2.05
N ASN A 70 -16.01 19.56 -2.47
CA ASN A 70 -16.59 19.31 -3.80
C ASN A 70 -15.64 19.67 -4.97
N ASN A 71 -14.34 19.80 -4.71
CA ASN A 71 -13.35 20.04 -5.72
C ASN A 71 -12.82 18.68 -6.26
N PRO A 72 -12.97 18.37 -7.55
CA PRO A 72 -12.46 17.12 -8.12
C PRO A 72 -10.93 17.04 -8.15
N PHE A 73 -10.23 18.17 -8.01
CA PHE A 73 -8.77 18.25 -8.05
C PHE A 73 -8.09 17.90 -6.73
N VAL A 74 -8.83 17.91 -5.62
CA VAL A 74 -8.31 17.56 -4.30
C VAL A 74 -9.04 16.37 -3.74
N ARG A 75 -8.32 15.29 -3.46
CA ARG A 75 -8.87 14.05 -2.91
C ARG A 75 -8.18 13.71 -1.61
N PHE A 76 -8.99 13.45 -0.59
CA PHE A 76 -8.56 12.90 0.68
C PHE A 76 -8.84 11.41 0.69
N THR A 77 -7.86 10.61 1.11
CA THR A 77 -7.97 9.16 1.24
C THR A 77 -7.52 8.77 2.64
N PHE A 78 -8.25 7.87 3.26
CA PHE A 78 -7.93 7.30 4.56
C PHE A 78 -8.07 5.79 4.47
N GLY A 79 -7.11 5.03 4.97
CA GLY A 79 -7.15 3.59 4.87
C GLY A 79 -6.20 2.88 5.81
N GLY A 80 -6.25 1.56 5.75
CA GLY A 80 -5.35 0.69 6.47
C GLY A 80 -4.98 -0.52 5.63
N THR A 81 -3.81 -1.07 5.93
CA THR A 81 -3.31 -2.29 5.32
C THR A 81 -2.93 -3.31 6.38
N GLU A 82 -3.12 -4.58 6.07
CA GLU A 82 -2.54 -5.70 6.81
C GLU A 82 -1.90 -6.63 5.80
N GLY A 83 -0.68 -7.07 6.05
CA GLY A 83 0.03 -7.96 5.15
C GLY A 83 0.97 -8.90 5.87
N HIS A 84 1.04 -10.12 5.33
CA HIS A 84 2.00 -11.13 5.68
C HIS A 84 2.88 -11.42 4.46
N PHE A 85 4.19 -11.33 4.64
CA PHE A 85 5.18 -11.42 3.57
C PHE A 85 6.29 -12.39 3.97
N ASP A 86 6.47 -13.48 3.21
CA ASP A 86 7.65 -14.36 3.32
C ASP A 86 8.75 -13.90 2.37
N HIS A 87 9.81 -13.32 2.92
CA HIS A 87 11.00 -12.92 2.17
C HIS A 87 11.97 -14.09 2.10
N TRP A 88 11.64 -15.08 1.27
CA TRP A 88 12.39 -16.33 1.14
C TRP A 88 13.88 -16.11 0.83
N TRP A 89 14.24 -15.09 0.03
CA TRP A 89 15.61 -14.77 -0.33
C TRP A 89 16.47 -14.31 0.86
N ALA A 90 15.84 -13.72 1.87
CA ALA A 90 16.51 -13.21 3.08
C ALA A 90 16.15 -14.01 4.34
N LYS A 91 15.35 -15.08 4.20
CA LYS A 91 14.95 -16.01 5.27
C LYS A 91 14.32 -15.30 6.48
N PHE A 92 13.41 -14.35 6.23
CA PHE A 92 12.61 -13.74 7.28
C PHE A 92 11.14 -13.61 6.87
N LEU A 93 10.28 -13.69 7.88
CA LEU A 93 8.86 -13.43 7.78
C LEU A 93 8.60 -12.00 8.25
N ARG A 94 7.73 -11.28 7.54
CA ARG A 94 7.33 -9.93 7.90
C ARG A 94 5.83 -9.84 7.97
N HIS A 95 5.33 -9.48 9.14
CA HIS A 95 3.95 -9.14 9.36
C HIS A 95 3.84 -7.62 9.54
N GLU A 96 2.98 -6.98 8.77
CA GLU A 96 2.89 -5.52 8.70
C GLU A 96 1.43 -5.09 8.76
N ARG A 97 1.13 -4.16 9.66
CA ARG A 97 -0.17 -3.52 9.79
C ARG A 97 0.05 -2.03 9.71
N SER A 98 -0.63 -1.34 8.81
CA SER A 98 -0.48 0.10 8.67
C SER A 98 -1.82 0.82 8.62
N VAL A 99 -1.78 2.09 9.02
CA VAL A 99 -2.85 3.05 8.83
C VAL A 99 -2.25 4.24 8.11
N PHE A 100 -2.88 4.65 7.02
CA PHE A 100 -2.39 5.74 6.21
C PHE A 100 -3.49 6.74 5.88
N THR A 101 -3.07 7.99 5.71
CA THR A 101 -3.88 9.07 5.20
C THR A 101 -3.15 9.69 4.02
N GLU A 102 -3.86 10.02 2.95
CA GLU A 102 -3.28 10.61 1.75
C GLU A 102 -4.13 11.79 1.29
N ILE A 103 -3.48 12.89 0.95
CA ILE A 103 -4.07 14.06 0.32
C ILE A 103 -3.42 14.22 -1.04
N GLN A 104 -4.23 14.10 -2.08
CA GLN A 104 -3.84 14.30 -3.46
C GLN A 104 -4.38 15.64 -3.94
N ALA A 105 -3.52 16.50 -4.49
CA ALA A 105 -3.88 17.79 -5.05
C ALA A 105 -3.27 17.95 -6.45
N LEU A 106 -4.11 18.21 -7.46
CA LEU A 106 -3.67 18.54 -8.80
C LEU A 106 -3.38 20.05 -8.91
N SER A 107 -2.15 20.39 -9.27
CA SER A 107 -1.70 21.75 -9.57
C SER A 107 -1.42 21.90 -11.07
N ALA A 108 -1.29 23.12 -11.55
CA ALA A 108 -0.91 23.41 -12.94
C ALA A 108 0.47 22.82 -13.33
N ILE A 109 1.35 22.63 -12.33
CA ILE A 109 2.71 22.13 -12.54
C ILE A 109 2.74 20.59 -12.52
N GLY A 110 1.76 19.95 -11.89
CA GLY A 110 1.71 18.50 -11.73
C GLY A 110 0.86 18.09 -10.53
N LEU A 111 0.90 16.80 -10.24
CA LEU A 111 0.17 16.17 -9.16
C LEU A 111 1.03 16.09 -7.90
N HIS A 112 0.52 16.62 -6.80
CA HIS A 112 1.13 16.49 -5.48
C HIS A 112 0.33 15.48 -4.65
N LYS A 113 1.03 14.57 -3.97
CA LYS A 113 0.46 13.63 -3.02
C LYS A 113 1.23 13.75 -1.71
N PHE A 114 0.51 14.02 -0.63
CA PHE A 114 1.03 14.03 0.72
C PHE A 114 0.43 12.85 1.46
N GLN A 115 1.26 11.92 1.88
CA GLN A 115 0.84 10.71 2.57
C GLN A 115 1.46 10.68 3.96
N TRP A 116 0.64 10.47 4.98
CA TRP A 116 1.10 10.11 6.31
C TRP A 116 0.80 8.64 6.55
N ASP A 117 1.77 7.88 7.05
CA ASP A 117 1.65 6.45 7.26
C ASP A 117 2.22 6.07 8.63
N ALA A 118 1.50 5.20 9.34
CA ALA A 118 1.92 4.61 10.59
C ALA A 118 1.84 3.09 10.44
N ALA A 119 3.01 2.44 10.36
CA ALA A 119 3.15 1.02 10.12
C ALA A 119 3.77 0.32 11.33
N TRP A 120 3.01 -0.60 11.93
CA TRP A 120 3.52 -1.57 12.88
C TRP A 120 4.03 -2.79 12.12
N ARG A 121 5.32 -3.07 12.27
CA ARG A 121 6.00 -4.17 11.59
C ARG A 121 6.56 -5.14 12.62
N GLU A 122 6.33 -6.41 12.38
CA GLU A 122 6.93 -7.53 13.12
C GLU A 122 7.78 -8.33 12.15
N VAL A 123 9.06 -8.49 12.48
CA VAL A 123 10.03 -9.27 11.70
C VAL A 123 10.44 -10.48 12.52
N GLU A 124 10.35 -11.66 11.91
CA GLU A 124 10.74 -12.93 12.50
C GLU A 124 11.75 -13.63 11.60
N ALA A 125 12.85 -14.12 12.18
CA ALA A 125 13.79 -14.97 11.46
C ALA A 125 13.15 -16.33 11.17
N LYS A 126 13.17 -16.75 9.90
CA LYS A 126 12.50 -17.98 9.46
C LYS A 126 13.09 -19.25 10.08
N ASP A 127 14.41 -19.29 10.22
CA ASP A 127 15.17 -20.46 10.70
C ASP A 127 16.44 -20.07 11.46
N ALA A 128 17.00 -21.03 12.22
CA ALA A 128 18.32 -20.96 12.82
C ALA A 128 19.49 -20.93 11.80
N THR A 129 19.19 -20.87 10.50
CA THR A 129 20.18 -20.58 9.43
C THR A 129 20.09 -19.15 8.90
N ALA A 130 19.18 -18.32 9.42
CA ALA A 130 19.06 -16.93 9.02
C ALA A 130 20.33 -16.12 9.41
N PRO A 131 20.76 -15.14 8.61
CA PRO A 131 21.92 -14.32 8.92
C PRO A 131 21.81 -13.63 10.29
N TRP A 132 22.95 -13.40 10.94
CA TRP A 132 23.00 -12.74 12.26
C TRP A 132 22.29 -11.37 12.29
N ASN A 133 22.47 -10.56 11.24
CA ASN A 133 21.85 -9.23 11.16
C ASN A 133 20.32 -9.30 11.16
N VAL A 134 19.74 -10.28 10.44
CA VAL A 134 18.28 -10.49 10.38
C VAL A 134 17.73 -10.87 11.76
N ARG A 135 18.45 -11.73 12.50
CA ARG A 135 18.06 -12.08 13.88
C ARG A 135 18.16 -10.90 14.83
N ARG A 136 19.18 -10.06 14.67
CA ARG A 136 19.36 -8.84 15.47
C ARG A 136 18.25 -7.83 15.22
N GLU A 137 17.76 -7.72 13.99
CA GLU A 137 16.66 -6.83 13.60
C GLU A 137 15.27 -7.47 13.77
N SER A 138 15.20 -8.73 14.21
CA SER A 138 13.94 -9.40 14.50
C SER A 138 13.28 -8.78 15.74
N GLY A 139 11.97 -8.62 15.67
CA GLY A 139 11.18 -7.94 16.69
C GLY A 139 10.11 -7.05 16.07
N SER A 140 9.39 -6.34 16.93
CA SER A 140 8.43 -5.34 16.52
C SER A 140 9.11 -3.98 16.32
N ALA A 141 8.60 -3.19 15.37
CA ALA A 141 9.03 -1.83 15.13
C ALA A 141 7.84 -1.00 14.66
N LEU A 142 7.70 0.21 15.20
CA LEU A 142 6.71 1.17 14.74
C LEU A 142 7.42 2.21 13.86
N LYS A 143 7.02 2.26 12.59
CA LYS A 143 7.45 3.28 11.64
C LYS A 143 6.33 4.30 11.48
N VAL A 144 6.64 5.57 11.71
CA VAL A 144 5.77 6.69 11.33
C VAL A 144 6.48 7.47 10.24
N SER A 145 5.84 7.66 9.10
CA SER A 145 6.42 8.40 7.99
C SER A 145 5.48 9.43 7.39
N LEU A 146 6.08 10.51 6.89
CA LEU A 146 5.46 11.52 6.07
C LEU A 146 6.13 11.49 4.70
N ARG A 147 5.34 11.27 3.66
CA ARG A 147 5.80 11.16 2.29
C ARG A 147 5.17 12.27 1.44
N HIS A 148 5.99 12.93 0.64
CA HIS A 148 5.55 13.85 -0.40
C HIS A 148 5.98 13.31 -1.76
N ILE A 149 5.02 13.03 -2.62
CA ILE A 149 5.23 12.57 -3.99
C ILE A 149 4.75 13.67 -4.93
N PHE A 150 5.65 14.18 -5.75
CA PHE A 150 5.34 15.08 -6.85
C PHE A 150 5.48 14.32 -8.16
N GLU A 151 4.47 14.40 -9.02
CA GLU A 151 4.42 13.69 -10.29
C GLU A 151 3.97 14.62 -11.41
N ARG A 152 4.79 14.72 -12.45
CA ARG A 152 4.49 15.41 -13.69
C ARG A 152 4.67 14.42 -14.82
N ASP A 153 3.57 13.98 -15.42
CA ASP A 153 3.56 13.11 -16.58
C ASP A 153 3.14 13.93 -17.81
N SER A 154 4.03 14.03 -18.79
CA SER A 154 3.76 14.67 -20.08
C SER A 154 3.91 13.69 -21.25
N ARG A 155 3.95 12.38 -20.96
CA ARG A 155 4.07 11.35 -22.00
C ARG A 155 2.81 11.24 -22.84
N SER A 156 2.96 10.84 -24.10
CA SER A 156 1.84 10.58 -25.02
C SER A 156 0.98 9.39 -24.61
N ASP A 157 1.62 8.30 -24.16
CA ASP A 157 1.00 7.09 -23.61
C ASP A 157 1.73 6.67 -22.33
N HIS A 158 0.98 6.11 -21.38
CA HIS A 158 1.52 5.60 -20.13
C HIS A 158 2.22 4.24 -20.29
N VAL A 159 1.83 3.44 -21.28
CA VAL A 159 2.34 2.07 -21.49
C VAL A 159 3.44 2.03 -22.54
N PHE A 160 3.21 2.63 -23.71
CA PHE A 160 4.17 2.71 -24.81
C PHE A 160 4.40 4.18 -25.21
N PRO A 161 5.19 4.95 -24.44
CA PRO A 161 5.40 6.36 -24.72
C PRO A 161 6.25 6.55 -25.99
N ASP A 162 5.72 7.30 -26.94
CA ASP A 162 6.45 7.71 -28.16
C ASP A 162 7.20 9.03 -27.96
N ASP A 163 6.70 9.91 -27.08
CA ASP A 163 7.28 11.22 -26.78
C ASP A 163 6.91 11.67 -25.34
N GLY A 164 7.59 12.69 -24.83
CA GLY A 164 7.34 13.33 -23.54
C GLY A 164 8.25 12.84 -22.40
N MET A 165 7.91 13.23 -21.17
CA MET A 165 8.72 12.95 -19.97
C MET A 165 7.83 12.61 -18.78
N LEU A 166 8.27 11.64 -17.97
CA LEU A 166 7.73 11.38 -16.64
C LEU A 166 8.74 11.86 -15.60
N PHE A 167 8.36 12.86 -14.81
CA PHE A 167 9.12 13.27 -13.64
C PHE A 167 8.35 12.90 -12.37
N ARG A 168 8.92 12.02 -11.55
CA ARG A 168 8.36 11.66 -10.23
C ARG A 168 9.42 11.85 -9.16
N LEU A 169 9.15 12.75 -8.22
CA LEU A 169 9.97 12.99 -7.03
C LEU A 169 9.23 12.44 -5.82
N SER A 170 9.88 11.58 -5.03
CA SER A 170 9.30 11.02 -3.81
C SER A 170 10.24 11.26 -2.64
N ASN A 171 9.82 12.12 -1.72
CA ASN A 171 10.52 12.41 -0.48
C ASN A 171 9.80 11.72 0.67
N GLU A 172 10.53 10.98 1.50
CA GLU A 172 9.96 10.32 2.69
C GLU A 172 10.79 10.69 3.92
N LEU A 173 10.12 11.24 4.92
CA LEU A 173 10.67 11.48 6.24
C LEU A 173 10.06 10.45 7.19
N ALA A 174 10.88 9.56 7.74
CA ALA A 174 10.41 8.51 8.64
C ALA A 174 11.10 8.61 9.99
N SER A 175 10.31 8.43 11.05
CA SER A 175 10.80 8.11 12.38
C SER A 175 10.50 6.64 12.65
N VAL A 176 11.52 5.91 13.09
CA VAL A 176 11.38 4.50 13.45
C VAL A 176 11.66 4.40 14.93
N ASN A 177 10.63 4.01 15.69
CA ASN A 177 10.82 3.63 17.07
C ASN A 177 11.07 2.11 17.11
N PRO A 178 12.26 1.68 17.55
CA PRO A 178 12.49 0.27 17.78
C PRO A 178 11.50 -0.23 18.83
N GLY A 179 10.75 -1.27 18.51
CA GLY A 179 10.04 -2.02 19.52
C GLY A 179 11.05 -2.83 20.35
N SER A 180 10.63 -3.20 21.57
CA SER A 180 11.43 -4.01 22.48
C SER A 180 12.01 -5.24 21.75
N PRO A 181 13.31 -5.58 21.93
CA PRO A 181 13.88 -6.82 21.45
C PRO A 181 13.36 -7.99 22.31
N THR A 182 12.08 -8.30 22.19
CA THR A 182 11.45 -9.47 22.78
C THR A 182 11.08 -10.45 21.68
N GLY A 183 12.09 -10.85 20.90
CA GLY A 183 12.12 -12.17 20.30
C GLY A 183 12.56 -13.17 21.37
N TYR A 184 11.66 -13.56 22.26
CA TYR A 184 11.89 -14.75 23.07
C TYR A 184 11.89 -15.94 22.11
N LEU A 185 13.08 -16.44 21.77
CA LEU A 185 13.22 -17.85 21.48
C LEU A 185 12.69 -18.56 22.73
N ALA A 186 11.48 -19.11 22.67
CA ALA A 186 11.06 -20.10 23.65
C ALA A 186 12.14 -21.17 23.64
N ASN A 187 12.86 -21.31 24.76
CA ASN A 187 13.92 -22.28 24.96
C ASN A 187 13.44 -23.65 24.48
N ALA A 188 13.89 -24.08 23.30
CA ALA A 188 13.96 -25.50 22.96
C ALA A 188 15.16 -26.07 23.73
N ASN A 189 15.04 -26.15 25.05
CA ASN A 189 15.94 -26.87 25.96
C ASN A 189 15.29 -26.98 27.34
N SER A 190 14.27 -27.83 27.46
CA SER A 190 13.83 -28.37 28.75
C SER A 190 13.24 -29.77 28.60
N SER A 191 14.03 -30.72 28.11
CA SER A 191 13.89 -32.16 28.43
C SER A 191 15.01 -33.00 27.82
N ALA A 192 16.26 -32.73 28.23
CA ALA A 192 17.35 -33.71 28.20
C ALA A 192 18.27 -33.34 29.36
N SER A 193 18.13 -33.94 30.55
CA SER A 193 18.83 -35.16 30.97
C SER A 193 18.78 -35.19 32.53
N PRO A 194 19.15 -36.28 33.22
CA PRO A 194 19.65 -37.58 32.76
C PRO A 194 18.62 -38.71 32.73
#